data_AF-A0A9W6A2N4-F1
#
_entry.id   AF-A0A9W6A2N4-F1
#
_cell.length_a   1.000
_cell.length_b   1.000
_cell.length_c   1.000
_cell.angle_alpha   90.00
_cell.angle_beta   90.00
_cell.angle_gamma   90.00
#
_symmetry.space_group_name_H-M   'P 1'
#
loop_
_entity.id
_entity.type
_entity.pdbx_description
1 polymer ?
#
loop_
_entity_poly.entity_id
_entity_poly.type
_entity_poly.pdbx_seq_one_letter_code
_entity_poly.pdbx_strand_id
1 'polypeptide(L)'
;MANIILPRGHLERIWAPIPHLRTEEEYRTLKPGGSKFRLQTEQLLDWEDFTQNTKHLSDPYCGNHYPFMPVIPPETFGVANELGVQGRFVENALHPVGEVVNFLNLGMSFGDSQWGVNRRKGNKKKKHGRDESEDEVNPKGGKRGTLIPDIVLVESQRHTIRALCEVKTHWGFQPGKNETWKTFMSQKMGQLARYMDDNYCRYGIYTVYEYTWFLKKVDDTHFAVSQAISASTISTSSVGSLRECLLAMVIRAAHEEWSYYPVRYGKLLVSHYSEADPYPTIEKPT
;
A
#
# COMPACT_ATOMS: atom_id res chain seq x y z
N MET A 1 -6.59 12.77 -26.83
CA MET A 1 -5.78 13.87 -26.27
C MET A 1 -4.34 13.42 -26.29
N ALA A 2 -3.39 14.24 -26.74
CA ALA A 2 -1.97 13.88 -26.63
C ALA A 2 -1.61 13.76 -25.15
N ASN A 3 -0.95 12.65 -24.76
CA ASN A 3 -0.51 12.49 -23.38
C ASN A 3 0.49 13.59 -23.04
N ILE A 4 0.33 14.20 -21.87
CA ILE A 4 1.31 15.13 -21.33
C ILE A 4 2.55 14.31 -20.98
N ILE A 5 3.63 14.52 -21.73
CA ILE A 5 4.92 13.90 -21.42
C ILE A 5 5.59 14.70 -20.31
N LEU A 6 6.16 13.99 -19.34
CA LEU A 6 6.84 14.62 -18.20
C LEU A 6 8.08 15.39 -18.66
N PRO A 7 8.31 16.61 -18.11
CA PRO A 7 9.56 17.32 -18.30
C PRO A 7 10.75 16.50 -17.82
N ARG A 8 11.90 16.69 -18.45
CA ARG A 8 13.15 15.96 -18.15
C ARG A 8 13.47 15.86 -16.65
N GLY A 9 13.41 16.99 -15.92
CA GLY A 9 13.71 16.99 -14.48
C GLY A 9 12.68 16.26 -13.61
N HIS A 10 11.43 16.08 -14.08
CA HIS A 10 10.47 15.19 -13.41
C HIS A 10 10.79 13.73 -13.71
N LEU A 11 11.11 13.40 -14.97
CA LEU A 11 11.49 12.05 -15.39
C LEU A 11 12.68 11.53 -14.60
N GLU A 12 13.79 12.28 -14.57
CA GLU A 12 15.01 11.85 -13.88
C GLU A 12 14.76 11.67 -12.38
N ARG A 13 13.87 12.45 -11.76
CA ARG A 13 13.47 12.26 -10.36
C ARG A 13 12.63 11.00 -10.14
N ILE A 14 11.69 10.71 -11.03
CA ILE A 14 10.90 9.47 -11.00
C ILE A 14 11.79 8.26 -11.24
N TRP A 15 12.71 8.32 -12.19
CA TRP A 15 13.60 7.21 -12.52
C TRP A 15 14.76 7.01 -11.54
N ALA A 16 15.08 8.04 -10.75
CA ALA A 16 16.15 7.98 -9.76
C ALA A 16 15.79 7.11 -8.55
N PRO A 17 16.80 6.51 -7.91
CA PRO A 17 16.66 5.84 -6.63
C PRO A 17 16.41 6.88 -5.51
N ILE A 18 16.09 6.38 -4.32
CA ILE A 18 15.95 7.19 -3.10
C ILE A 18 17.19 7.00 -2.20
N PRO A 19 17.59 8.01 -1.40
CA PRO A 19 18.76 7.89 -0.52
C PRO A 19 18.56 6.81 0.53
N HIS A 20 19.65 6.13 0.91
CA HIS A 20 19.64 5.20 2.04
C HIS A 20 19.35 5.92 3.35
N LEU A 21 18.63 5.25 4.26
CA LEU A 21 18.40 5.79 5.59
C LEU A 21 19.72 5.84 6.38
N ARG A 22 19.92 6.96 7.08
CA ARG A 22 20.94 7.04 8.13
C ARG A 22 20.37 6.42 9.40
N THR A 23 20.80 5.21 9.73
CA THR A 23 20.34 4.47 10.91
C THR A 23 21.53 3.89 11.66
N GLU A 24 21.44 3.89 13.00
CA GLU A 24 22.49 3.40 13.89
C GLU A 24 21.87 2.40 14.86
N GLU A 25 22.47 1.20 14.96
CA GLU A 25 21.85 0.04 15.61
C GLU A 25 21.49 0.30 17.08
N GLU A 26 22.34 1.01 17.80
CA GLU A 26 22.18 1.33 19.22
C GLU A 26 20.98 2.23 19.54
N TYR A 27 20.44 2.96 18.56
CA TYR A 27 19.29 3.85 18.75
C TYR A 27 17.97 3.28 18.22
N ARG A 28 17.99 2.13 17.54
CA ARG A 28 16.80 1.55 16.89
C ARG A 28 15.76 1.10 17.91
N THR A 29 14.49 1.24 17.56
CA THR A 29 13.40 0.59 18.28
C THR A 29 13.57 -0.93 18.26
N LEU A 30 13.59 -1.53 19.46
CA LEU A 30 13.88 -2.96 19.65
C LEU A 30 12.64 -3.87 19.53
N LYS A 31 11.44 -3.31 19.71
CA LYS A 31 10.18 -4.06 19.73
C LYS A 31 9.20 -3.45 18.72
N PRO A 32 9.32 -3.76 17.43
CA PRO A 32 8.34 -3.32 16.44
C PRO A 32 6.98 -3.92 16.77
N GLY A 33 5.91 -3.15 16.54
CA GLY A 33 4.54 -3.59 16.76
C GLY A 33 4.18 -4.77 15.84
N GLY A 34 3.60 -5.83 16.41
CA GLY A 34 3.08 -6.96 15.65
C GLY A 34 1.61 -6.77 15.26
N SER A 35 1.23 -7.26 14.08
CA SER A 35 -0.17 -7.39 13.68
C SER A 35 -0.72 -8.75 14.11
N LYS A 36 -1.98 -8.76 14.57
CA LYS A 36 -2.74 -9.99 14.78
C LYS A 36 -3.35 -10.55 13.50
N PHE A 37 -3.39 -9.76 12.42
CA PHE A 37 -3.93 -10.17 11.13
C PHE A 37 -2.84 -10.83 10.30
N ARG A 38 -3.10 -12.05 9.80
CA ARG A 38 -2.14 -12.91 9.08
C ARG A 38 -2.79 -13.65 7.90
N LEU A 39 -2.29 -13.51 6.68
CA LEU A 39 -2.78 -14.35 5.57
C LEU A 39 -2.22 -15.78 5.68
N GLN A 40 -2.98 -16.76 5.21
CA GLN A 40 -2.41 -18.07 4.89
C GLN A 40 -1.45 -17.96 3.71
N THR A 41 -0.52 -18.91 3.61
CA THR A 41 0.47 -18.92 2.53
C THR A 41 -0.15 -19.08 1.15
N GLU A 42 -1.31 -19.73 1.07
CA GLU A 42 -2.04 -19.98 -0.18
C GLU A 42 -2.76 -18.72 -0.65
N GLN A 43 -3.12 -17.82 0.27
CA GLN A 43 -3.77 -16.54 -0.03
C GLN A 43 -2.81 -15.51 -0.62
N LEU A 44 -1.49 -15.76 -0.59
CA LEU A 44 -0.49 -14.86 -1.13
C LEU A 44 0.11 -15.47 -2.41
N LEU A 45 -0.23 -14.86 -3.54
CA LEU A 45 0.21 -15.24 -4.88
C LEU A 45 1.28 -14.27 -5.39
N ASP A 46 2.08 -14.70 -6.36
CA ASP A 46 3.02 -13.80 -7.03
C ASP A 46 2.29 -12.92 -8.05
N TRP A 47 2.61 -11.63 -8.07
CA TRP A 47 2.17 -10.69 -9.10
C TRP A 47 3.19 -10.69 -10.24
N GLU A 48 3.20 -11.76 -11.04
CA GLU A 48 4.24 -12.05 -12.03
C GLU A 48 4.42 -10.95 -13.08
N ASP A 49 3.33 -10.35 -13.56
CA ASP A 49 3.37 -9.35 -14.62
C ASP A 49 3.62 -7.91 -14.13
N PHE A 50 3.81 -7.70 -12.82
CA PHE A 50 3.84 -6.36 -12.18
C PHE A 50 4.76 -5.36 -12.87
N THR A 51 6.00 -5.78 -13.21
CA THR A 51 7.00 -4.89 -13.82
C THR A 51 6.59 -4.47 -15.22
N GLN A 52 6.15 -5.41 -16.06
CA GLN A 52 5.66 -5.11 -17.41
C GLN A 52 4.45 -4.17 -17.35
N ASN A 53 3.54 -4.46 -16.43
CA ASN A 53 2.34 -3.68 -16.15
C ASN A 53 2.65 -2.27 -15.61
N THR A 54 3.77 -2.09 -14.91
CA THR A 54 4.26 -0.79 -14.45
C THR A 54 4.70 0.04 -15.64
N LYS A 55 5.57 -0.50 -16.50
CA LYS A 55 6.05 0.17 -17.72
C LYS A 55 4.91 0.56 -18.64
N HIS A 56 3.99 -0.38 -18.91
CA HIS A 56 2.83 -0.10 -19.76
C HIS A 56 1.99 1.10 -19.29
N LEU A 57 1.88 1.32 -17.98
CA LEU A 57 1.14 2.44 -17.42
C LEU A 57 1.96 3.73 -17.34
N SER A 58 3.26 3.65 -17.06
CA SER A 58 4.12 4.83 -16.88
C SER A 58 4.64 5.38 -18.21
N ASP A 59 4.99 4.52 -19.18
CA ASP A 59 5.58 4.90 -20.47
C ASP A 59 4.79 5.97 -21.25
N PRO A 60 3.44 5.99 -21.25
CA PRO A 60 2.68 7.06 -21.90
C PRO A 60 2.98 8.47 -21.37
N TYR A 61 3.46 8.59 -20.13
CA TYR A 61 3.86 9.86 -19.49
C TYR A 61 5.37 10.00 -19.41
N CYS A 62 6.08 8.88 -19.28
CA CYS A 62 7.52 8.83 -19.09
C CYS A 62 8.31 8.92 -20.41
N GLY A 63 7.70 8.56 -21.53
CA GLY A 63 8.36 8.48 -22.83
C GLY A 63 9.47 7.42 -22.87
N ASN A 64 10.38 7.56 -23.83
CA ASN A 64 11.49 6.62 -23.98
C ASN A 64 12.55 6.84 -22.91
N HIS A 65 13.01 5.74 -22.33
CA HIS A 65 14.13 5.75 -21.40
C HIS A 65 15.42 6.22 -22.07
N TYR A 66 16.24 6.98 -21.33
CA TYR A 66 17.57 7.38 -21.75
C TYR A 66 18.56 7.29 -20.57
N PRO A 67 19.86 7.09 -20.85
CA PRO A 67 20.87 7.09 -19.80
C PRO A 67 20.96 8.45 -19.10
N PHE A 68 20.95 8.45 -17.77
CA PHE A 68 21.19 9.63 -16.95
C PHE A 68 21.95 9.23 -15.68
N MET A 69 22.61 10.21 -15.05
CA MET A 69 23.27 10.02 -13.77
C MET A 69 22.35 10.54 -12.66
N PRO A 70 21.79 9.67 -11.79
CA PRO A 70 20.91 10.14 -10.73
C PRO A 70 21.69 10.97 -9.70
N VAL A 71 21.12 12.12 -9.33
CA VAL A 71 21.60 12.91 -8.19
C VAL A 71 20.87 12.42 -6.94
N ILE A 72 21.58 11.75 -6.04
CA ILE A 72 21.03 11.25 -4.78
C ILE A 72 21.54 12.17 -3.66
N PRO A 73 20.67 12.98 -3.03
CA PRO A 73 21.11 13.83 -1.93
C PRO A 73 21.57 12.98 -0.74
N PRO A 74 22.60 13.40 0.01
CA PRO A 74 23.01 12.69 1.21
C PRO A 74 21.90 12.71 2.27
N GLU A 75 21.70 11.59 2.96
CA GLU A 75 20.76 11.52 4.08
C GLU A 75 21.38 12.18 5.31
N THR A 76 20.73 13.24 5.79
CA THR A 76 21.19 14.04 6.93
C THR A 76 20.34 13.77 8.18
N PHE A 77 19.16 13.18 8.02
CA PHE A 77 18.24 12.89 9.11
C PHE A 77 18.46 11.47 9.65
N GLY A 78 18.69 11.36 10.95
CA GLY A 78 18.81 10.07 11.65
C GLY A 78 17.45 9.38 11.84
N VAL A 79 17.35 8.10 11.48
CA VAL A 79 16.13 7.31 11.56
C VAL A 79 16.29 6.14 12.52
N ALA A 80 15.44 6.13 13.55
CA ALA A 80 15.51 5.18 14.67
C ALA A 80 14.19 4.44 14.97
N ASN A 81 13.08 4.79 14.31
CA ASN A 81 11.76 4.18 14.53
C ASN A 81 10.87 4.25 13.27
N GLU A 82 9.70 3.62 13.34
CA GLU A 82 8.69 3.60 12.26
C GLU A 82 8.27 5.00 11.79
N LEU A 83 8.11 5.97 12.70
CA LEU A 83 7.73 7.34 12.34
C LEU A 83 8.80 8.04 11.49
N GLY A 84 10.08 7.85 11.84
CA GLY A 84 11.19 8.35 11.05
C GLY A 84 11.23 7.70 9.67
N VAL A 85 11.00 6.38 9.59
CA VAL A 85 10.92 5.65 8.32
C VAL A 85 9.78 6.21 7.46
N GLN A 86 8.59 6.40 8.04
CA GLN A 86 7.43 6.98 7.35
C GLN A 86 7.73 8.39 6.85
N GLY A 87 8.29 9.27 7.69
CA GLY A 87 8.62 10.64 7.32
C GLY A 87 9.62 10.70 6.15
N ARG A 88 10.66 9.86 6.17
CA ARG A 88 11.62 9.79 5.07
C ARG A 88 11.03 9.16 3.81
N PHE A 89 10.14 8.17 3.94
CA PHE A 89 9.45 7.60 2.77
C PHE A 89 8.55 8.64 2.09
N VAL A 90 7.82 9.43 2.89
CA VAL A 90 7.02 10.56 2.41
C VAL A 90 7.90 11.57 1.66
N GLU A 91 8.97 12.04 2.29
CA GLU A 91 9.90 13.02 1.71
C GLU A 91 10.55 12.51 0.41
N ASN A 92 11.17 11.33 0.47
CA ASN A 92 12.08 10.89 -0.58
C ASN A 92 11.34 10.16 -1.71
N ALA A 93 10.18 9.57 -1.47
CA ALA A 93 9.43 8.83 -2.48
C ALA A 93 8.10 9.52 -2.84
N LEU A 94 7.26 9.83 -1.85
CA LEU A 94 5.89 10.27 -2.11
C LEU A 94 5.79 11.73 -2.57
N HIS A 95 6.61 12.65 -2.05
CA HIS A 95 6.65 14.04 -2.51
C HIS A 95 7.04 14.16 -3.99
N PRO A 96 8.15 13.56 -4.46
CA PRO A 96 8.50 13.58 -5.88
C PRO A 96 7.42 12.98 -6.80
N VAL A 97 6.77 11.89 -6.36
CA VAL A 97 5.65 11.30 -7.12
C VAL A 97 4.43 12.21 -7.09
N GLY A 98 4.12 12.82 -5.94
CA GLY A 98 3.00 13.74 -5.76
C GLY A 98 3.11 14.99 -6.65
N GLU A 99 4.30 15.55 -6.81
CA GLU A 99 4.54 16.66 -7.75
C GLU A 99 4.21 16.26 -9.19
N VAL A 100 4.64 15.05 -9.60
CA VAL A 100 4.35 14.50 -10.93
C VAL A 100 2.85 14.24 -11.11
N VAL A 101 2.20 13.69 -10.10
CA VAL A 101 0.75 13.43 -10.08
C VAL A 101 -0.04 14.74 -10.24
N ASN A 102 0.39 15.81 -9.56
CA ASN A 102 -0.19 17.14 -9.70
C ASN A 102 0.05 17.72 -11.10
N PHE A 103 1.27 17.60 -11.63
CA PHE A 103 1.61 18.07 -12.97
C PHE A 103 0.77 17.37 -14.06
N LEU A 104 0.54 16.06 -13.91
CA LEU A 104 -0.29 15.26 -14.81
C LEU A 104 -1.80 15.44 -14.57
N ASN A 105 -2.19 16.22 -13.56
CA ASN A 105 -3.57 16.45 -13.17
C ASN A 105 -4.38 15.15 -12.96
N LEU A 106 -3.78 14.15 -12.32
CA LEU A 106 -4.43 12.85 -12.10
C LEU A 106 -5.52 12.88 -11.01
N GLY A 107 -5.66 14.00 -10.29
CA GLY A 107 -6.69 14.16 -9.25
C GLY A 107 -6.50 13.25 -8.03
N MET A 108 -5.25 12.93 -7.71
CA MET A 108 -4.87 12.02 -6.62
C MET A 108 -3.89 12.68 -5.66
N SER A 109 -3.89 12.27 -4.40
CA SER A 109 -2.97 12.79 -3.37
C SER A 109 -2.61 11.73 -2.36
N PHE A 110 -1.34 11.70 -1.92
CA PHE A 110 -0.95 10.96 -0.73
C PHE A 110 -1.34 11.76 0.52
N GLY A 111 -1.66 11.08 1.61
CA GLY A 111 -2.00 11.72 2.89
C GLY A 111 -1.87 10.77 4.07
N ASP A 112 -1.99 11.30 5.28
CA ASP A 112 -2.21 10.50 6.47
C ASP A 112 -3.64 9.94 6.50
N SER A 113 -3.91 9.00 7.41
CA SER A 113 -5.21 8.32 7.47
C SER A 113 -6.41 9.26 7.66
N GLN A 114 -6.22 10.38 8.37
CA GLN A 114 -7.28 11.33 8.71
C GLN A 114 -7.67 12.17 7.49
N TRP A 115 -6.75 12.34 6.53
CA TRP A 115 -7.03 12.96 5.24
C TRP A 115 -7.98 12.13 4.36
N GLY A 116 -8.08 10.81 4.62
CA GLY A 116 -8.86 9.88 3.82
C GLY A 116 -10.28 9.61 4.34
N VAL A 117 -11.23 9.58 3.41
CA VAL A 117 -12.61 9.16 3.66
C VAL A 117 -12.81 7.73 3.14
N ASN A 118 -13.29 6.86 4.01
CA ASN A 118 -13.68 5.50 3.64
C ASN A 118 -14.73 5.50 2.52
N ARG A 119 -14.53 4.67 1.49
CA ARG A 119 -15.35 4.65 0.26
C ARG A 119 -16.86 4.52 0.51
N ARG A 120 -17.30 3.76 1.51
CA ARG A 120 -18.73 3.62 1.82
C ARG A 120 -19.30 4.77 2.65
N LYS A 121 -18.47 5.47 3.44
CA LYS A 121 -18.91 6.66 4.19
C LYS A 121 -19.16 7.86 3.27
N GLY A 122 -18.40 7.98 2.18
CA GLY A 122 -18.59 9.03 1.17
C GLY A 122 -19.91 8.93 0.37
N ASN A 123 -20.46 7.72 0.22
CA ASN A 123 -21.71 7.49 -0.53
C ASN A 123 -22.99 7.76 0.27
N LYS A 124 -22.91 7.94 1.59
CA LYS A 124 -24.07 8.33 2.39
C LYS A 124 -24.27 9.84 2.27
N LYS A 125 -25.05 10.28 1.27
CA LYS A 125 -25.84 11.53 1.42
C LYS A 125 -26.52 11.43 2.78
N LYS A 126 -26.46 12.48 3.61
CA LYS A 126 -27.18 12.58 4.89
C LYS A 126 -28.68 12.31 4.65
N LYS A 127 -29.09 11.04 4.68
CA LYS A 127 -30.47 10.67 4.92
C LYS A 127 -30.66 10.88 6.40
N HIS A 128 -31.41 11.91 6.77
CA HIS A 128 -32.10 11.93 8.05
C HIS A 128 -33.02 10.70 8.05
N GLY A 129 -32.57 9.65 8.73
CA GLY A 129 -33.22 8.36 8.69
C GLY A 129 -32.21 7.33 9.12
N ARG A 130 -32.38 6.88 10.37
CA ARG A 130 -31.69 5.78 11.03
C ARG A 130 -31.42 4.64 10.03
N ASP A 131 -30.18 4.53 9.56
CA ASP A 131 -29.67 3.30 8.95
C ASP A 131 -28.47 2.89 9.79
N GLU A 132 -28.77 1.90 10.63
CA GLU A 132 -27.88 1.25 11.57
C GLU A 132 -26.57 0.93 10.88
N SER A 133 -25.52 1.53 11.42
CA SER A 133 -24.16 1.13 11.13
C SER A 133 -24.02 -0.36 11.40
N GLU A 134 -23.55 -1.13 10.41
CA GLU A 134 -22.79 -2.37 10.63
C GLU A 134 -21.44 -2.09 11.35
N ASP A 135 -21.38 -1.04 12.18
CA ASP A 135 -20.43 -0.98 13.27
C ASP A 135 -21.01 -1.92 14.32
N GLU A 136 -20.37 -3.08 14.53
CA GLU A 136 -20.59 -3.91 15.73
C GLU A 136 -20.59 -2.97 16.95
N VAL A 137 -21.78 -2.58 17.43
CA VAL A 137 -21.96 -1.98 18.74
C VAL A 137 -21.65 -3.11 19.72
N ASN A 138 -20.39 -3.15 20.14
CA ASN A 138 -19.96 -4.08 21.18
C ASN A 138 -20.67 -3.67 22.48
N PRO A 139 -21.51 -4.52 23.10
CA PRO A 139 -22.24 -4.18 24.33
C PRO A 139 -21.33 -4.02 25.57
N LYS A 140 -20.01 -4.07 25.39
CA LYS A 140 -18.99 -3.90 26.44
C LYS A 140 -18.07 -2.77 26.02
N GLY A 141 -18.23 -1.62 26.67
CA GLY A 141 -17.64 -0.30 26.38
C GLY A 141 -16.12 -0.18 26.44
N GLY A 142 -15.39 -1.01 25.71
CA GLY A 142 -14.02 -0.71 25.29
C GLY A 142 -14.04 -0.22 23.85
N LYS A 143 -13.60 1.02 23.58
CA LYS A 143 -13.25 1.46 22.22
C LYS A 143 -12.19 0.49 21.69
N ARG A 144 -12.57 -0.48 20.84
CA ARG A 144 -11.59 -1.27 20.09
C ARG A 144 -10.77 -0.24 19.29
N GLY A 145 -9.45 -0.23 19.48
CA GLY A 145 -8.56 0.64 18.72
C GLY A 145 -8.88 0.51 17.25
N THR A 146 -9.26 1.62 16.62
CA THR A 146 -9.51 1.66 15.18
C THR A 146 -8.18 1.34 14.51
N LEU A 147 -8.18 0.35 13.62
CA LEU A 147 -7.00 0.03 12.82
C LEU A 147 -6.80 1.20 11.85
N ILE A 148 -5.66 1.86 11.94
CA ILE A 148 -5.37 3.08 11.18
C ILE A 148 -4.18 2.81 10.25
N PRO A 149 -4.34 2.94 8.92
CA PRO A 149 -3.21 2.80 7.99
C PRO A 149 -2.22 3.96 8.17
N ASP A 150 -0.93 3.72 7.94
CA ASP A 150 0.10 4.76 8.11
C ASP A 150 -0.05 5.87 7.07
N ILE A 151 -0.30 5.49 5.81
CA ILE A 151 -0.46 6.40 4.67
C ILE A 151 -1.64 5.95 3.81
N VAL A 152 -2.37 6.91 3.23
CA VAL A 152 -3.44 6.69 2.25
C VAL A 152 -3.11 7.38 0.93
N LEU A 153 -3.59 6.81 -0.17
CA LEU A 153 -3.70 7.47 -1.46
C LEU A 153 -5.17 7.78 -1.70
N VAL A 154 -5.53 9.04 -1.89
CA VAL A 154 -6.92 9.51 -2.00
C VAL A 154 -7.19 10.19 -3.33
N GLU A 155 -8.44 10.12 -3.78
CA GLU A 155 -8.96 11.00 -4.82
C GLU A 155 -9.20 12.40 -4.24
N SER A 156 -8.68 13.44 -4.88
CA SER A 156 -8.52 14.76 -4.26
C SER A 156 -9.84 15.51 -4.01
N GLN A 157 -10.91 15.28 -4.79
CA GLN A 157 -12.16 16.04 -4.61
C GLN A 157 -13.02 15.48 -3.48
N ARG A 158 -13.14 14.15 -3.36
CA ARG A 158 -13.98 13.49 -2.34
C ARG A 158 -13.16 12.93 -1.19
N HIS A 159 -11.83 13.07 -1.23
CA HIS A 159 -10.90 12.46 -0.29
C HIS A 159 -11.07 10.93 -0.18
N THR A 160 -11.65 10.31 -1.20
CA THR A 160 -12.01 8.90 -1.15
C THR A 160 -10.74 8.06 -1.20
N ILE A 161 -10.51 7.22 -0.19
CA ILE A 161 -9.32 6.34 -0.14
C ILE A 161 -9.34 5.40 -1.34
N ARG A 162 -8.27 5.42 -2.13
CA ARG A 162 -8.09 4.60 -3.34
C ARG A 162 -7.06 3.49 -3.18
N ALA A 163 -6.03 3.69 -2.38
CA ALA A 163 -5.06 2.67 -1.97
C ALA A 163 -4.49 3.01 -0.59
N LEU A 164 -3.82 2.06 0.02
CA LEU A 164 -3.30 2.15 1.40
C LEU A 164 -1.82 1.81 1.41
N CYS A 165 -1.07 2.38 2.35
CA CYS A 165 0.33 2.08 2.54
C CYS A 165 0.63 1.81 4.02
N GLU A 166 1.31 0.69 4.26
CA GLU A 166 1.82 0.27 5.56
C GLU A 166 3.35 0.41 5.58
N VAL A 167 3.87 1.01 6.64
CA VAL A 167 5.28 1.29 6.84
C VAL A 167 5.80 0.48 8.04
N LYS A 168 6.94 -0.18 7.88
CA LYS A 168 7.68 -0.82 8.97
C LYS A 168 9.16 -0.47 8.91
N THR A 169 9.86 -0.75 9.99
CA THR A 169 11.33 -0.64 10.05
C THR A 169 11.99 -1.84 9.39
N HIS A 170 13.03 -1.64 8.56
CA HIS A 170 13.77 -2.74 7.91
C HIS A 170 14.48 -3.65 8.92
N TRP A 171 15.03 -3.10 10.01
CA TRP A 171 15.71 -3.88 11.05
C TRP A 171 14.76 -4.80 11.84
N GLY A 172 13.45 -4.51 11.81
CA GLY A 172 12.40 -5.37 12.38
C GLY A 172 11.81 -6.36 11.37
N PHE A 173 12.28 -6.35 10.12
CA PHE A 173 11.70 -7.10 9.01
C PHE A 173 12.59 -8.28 8.59
N GLN A 174 12.66 -9.27 9.46
CA GLN A 174 13.40 -10.51 9.23
C GLN A 174 12.57 -11.72 9.67
N PRO A 175 12.64 -12.85 8.94
CA PRO A 175 11.96 -14.07 9.33
C PRO A 175 12.54 -14.62 10.63
N GLY A 176 11.70 -15.32 11.41
CA GLY A 176 12.19 -16.09 12.55
C GLY A 176 13.13 -17.23 12.12
N LYS A 177 13.93 -17.75 13.06
CA LYS A 177 14.98 -18.77 12.81
C LYS A 177 14.53 -19.98 11.98
N ASN A 178 13.25 -20.39 12.10
CA ASN A 178 12.69 -21.56 11.42
C ASN A 178 11.51 -21.19 10.50
N GLU A 179 11.34 -19.91 10.19
CA GLU A 179 10.23 -19.43 9.38
C GLU A 179 10.65 -19.29 7.92
N THR A 180 9.86 -19.84 6.99
CA THR A 180 10.12 -19.63 5.56
C THR A 180 9.80 -18.20 5.17
N TRP A 181 10.46 -17.69 4.13
CA TRP A 181 10.18 -16.35 3.61
C TRP A 181 8.71 -16.19 3.20
N LYS A 182 8.11 -17.21 2.58
CA LYS A 182 6.69 -17.18 2.16
C LYS A 182 5.75 -17.05 3.36
N THR A 183 5.98 -17.85 4.41
CA THR A 183 5.21 -17.79 5.66
C THR A 183 5.36 -16.43 6.36
N PHE A 184 6.59 -15.92 6.42
CA PHE A 184 6.87 -14.60 6.98
C PHE A 184 6.10 -13.49 6.23
N MET A 185 6.19 -13.49 4.90
CA MET A 185 5.52 -12.50 4.06
C MET A 185 4.00 -12.57 4.19
N SER A 186 3.39 -13.77 4.21
CA SER A 186 1.93 -13.90 4.37
C SER A 186 1.44 -13.32 5.70
N GLN A 187 2.23 -13.48 6.77
CA GLN A 187 1.93 -12.86 8.06
C GLN A 187 2.05 -11.34 8.02
N LYS A 188 3.12 -10.80 7.43
CA LYS A 188 3.36 -9.35 7.36
C LYS A 188 2.30 -8.62 6.53
N MET A 189 1.86 -9.24 5.44
CA MET A 189 0.84 -8.66 4.56
C MET A 189 -0.58 -8.65 5.15
N GLY A 190 -0.84 -9.43 6.20
CA GLY A 190 -2.18 -9.54 6.78
C GLY A 190 -2.75 -8.24 7.33
N GLN A 191 -1.90 -7.35 7.87
CA GLN A 191 -2.36 -6.03 8.32
C GLN A 191 -2.80 -5.15 7.16
N LEU A 192 -2.00 -5.11 6.09
CA LEU A 192 -2.30 -4.35 4.88
C LEU A 192 -3.57 -4.87 4.18
N ALA A 193 -3.68 -6.18 4.03
CA ALA A 193 -4.88 -6.83 3.49
C ALA A 193 -6.13 -6.46 4.30
N ARG A 194 -6.02 -6.37 5.62
CA ARG A 194 -7.12 -5.94 6.48
C ARG A 194 -7.52 -4.48 6.23
N TYR A 195 -6.57 -3.57 6.05
CA TYR A 195 -6.89 -2.19 5.68
C TYR A 195 -7.60 -2.12 4.33
N MET A 196 -7.13 -2.91 3.36
CA MET A 196 -7.69 -2.96 2.01
C MET A 196 -9.16 -3.36 2.05
N ASP A 197 -9.48 -4.41 2.83
CA ASP A 197 -10.85 -4.87 3.06
C ASP A 197 -11.72 -3.83 3.77
N ASP A 198 -11.22 -3.22 4.86
CA ASP A 198 -11.98 -2.23 5.63
C ASP A 198 -12.25 -0.95 4.83
N ASN A 199 -11.44 -0.64 3.81
CA ASN A 199 -11.59 0.54 2.95
C ASN A 199 -12.01 0.24 1.51
N TYR A 200 -12.41 -0.99 1.20
CA TYR A 200 -12.89 -1.40 -0.13
C TYR A 200 -11.90 -1.08 -1.25
N CYS A 201 -10.60 -1.24 -0.96
CA CYS A 201 -9.51 -0.93 -1.87
C CYS A 201 -8.93 -2.21 -2.47
N ARG A 202 -8.67 -2.19 -3.77
CA ARG A 202 -8.01 -3.31 -4.47
C ARG A 202 -6.50 -3.30 -4.29
N TYR A 203 -5.91 -2.15 -3.99
CA TYR A 203 -4.46 -1.99 -4.00
C TYR A 203 -3.90 -1.55 -2.64
N GLY A 204 -2.71 -2.05 -2.32
CA GLY A 204 -1.94 -1.69 -1.13
C GLY A 204 -0.45 -1.61 -1.42
N ILE A 205 0.29 -0.91 -0.55
CA ILE A 205 1.74 -0.75 -0.60
C ILE A 205 2.28 -1.14 0.78
N TYR A 206 3.30 -1.99 0.81
CA TYR A 206 3.99 -2.35 2.04
C TYR A 206 5.46 -1.96 1.90
N THR A 207 5.98 -1.11 2.78
CA THR A 207 7.36 -0.65 2.68
C THR A 207 8.12 -0.81 3.98
N VAL A 208 9.38 -1.21 3.86
CA VAL A 208 10.39 -1.07 4.91
C VAL A 208 11.44 -0.03 4.56
N TYR A 209 11.07 0.88 3.65
CA TYR A 209 11.92 1.86 2.98
C TYR A 209 12.94 1.24 2.02
N GLU A 210 13.82 0.37 2.50
CA GLU A 210 14.86 -0.28 1.67
C GLU A 210 14.25 -1.14 0.56
N TYR A 211 13.11 -1.77 0.88
CA TYR A 211 12.32 -2.58 -0.02
C TYR A 211 10.85 -2.22 0.10
N THR A 212 10.16 -2.21 -1.03
CA THR A 212 8.72 -1.97 -1.12
C THR A 212 8.06 -3.06 -1.95
N TRP A 213 6.92 -3.54 -1.46
CA TRP A 213 6.07 -4.52 -2.12
C TRP A 213 4.71 -3.89 -2.43
N PHE A 214 4.16 -4.25 -3.58
CA PHE A 214 2.86 -3.81 -4.03
C PHE A 214 1.88 -4.97 -3.95
N LEU A 215 0.72 -4.73 -3.35
CA LEU A 215 -0.34 -5.73 -3.18
C LEU A 215 -1.54 -5.39 -4.06
N LYS A 216 -2.13 -6.43 -4.65
CA LYS A 216 -3.39 -6.37 -5.38
C LYS A 216 -4.31 -7.48 -4.91
N LYS A 217 -5.52 -7.14 -4.47
CA LYS A 217 -6.59 -8.11 -4.26
C LYS A 217 -7.05 -8.65 -5.62
N VAL A 218 -6.84 -9.94 -5.86
CA VAL A 218 -7.16 -10.58 -7.15
C VAL A 218 -8.55 -11.19 -7.16
N ASP A 219 -8.93 -11.79 -6.04
CA ASP A 219 -10.25 -12.30 -5.76
C ASP A 219 -10.61 -12.06 -4.30
N ASP A 220 -11.71 -12.67 -3.87
CA ASP A 220 -12.30 -12.53 -2.57
C ASP A 220 -11.35 -12.87 -1.41
N THR A 221 -10.44 -13.84 -1.62
CA THR A 221 -9.58 -14.41 -0.59
C THR A 221 -8.09 -14.32 -0.88
N HIS A 222 -7.69 -14.00 -2.11
CA HIS A 222 -6.30 -13.99 -2.56
C HIS A 222 -5.77 -12.59 -2.87
N PHE A 223 -4.49 -12.41 -2.58
CA PHE A 223 -3.72 -11.21 -2.85
C PHE A 223 -2.48 -11.57 -3.65
N ALA A 224 -2.26 -10.88 -4.77
CA ALA A 224 -1.02 -10.93 -5.51
C ALA A 224 -0.03 -9.90 -4.95
N VAL A 225 1.22 -10.29 -4.76
CA VAL A 225 2.32 -9.43 -4.27
C VAL A 225 3.41 -9.30 -5.32
N SER A 226 3.88 -8.08 -5.57
CA SER A 226 5.02 -7.86 -6.46
C SER A 226 6.31 -8.46 -5.89
N GLN A 227 7.33 -8.61 -6.73
CA GLN A 227 8.70 -8.73 -6.22
C GLN A 227 9.07 -7.48 -5.39
N ALA A 228 10.09 -7.63 -4.53
CA ALA A 228 10.61 -6.53 -3.73
C ALA A 228 11.26 -5.47 -4.63
N ILE A 229 10.77 -4.23 -4.57
CA ILE A 229 11.36 -3.09 -5.27
C ILE A 229 12.35 -2.41 -4.35
N SER A 230 13.63 -2.39 -4.72
CA SER A 230 14.69 -1.77 -3.93
C SER A 230 14.64 -0.24 -4.03
N ALA A 231 14.91 0.43 -2.91
CA ALA A 231 15.16 1.87 -2.83
C ALA A 231 16.28 2.34 -3.78
N SER A 232 17.26 1.47 -4.06
CA SER A 232 18.44 1.77 -4.88
C SER A 232 18.22 1.50 -6.38
N THR A 233 17.04 0.99 -6.78
CA THR A 233 16.76 0.69 -8.18
C THR A 233 16.62 1.97 -9.01
N ILE A 234 17.46 2.09 -10.02
CA ILE A 234 17.30 3.07 -11.11
C ILE A 234 16.35 2.47 -12.14
N SER A 235 15.38 3.26 -12.61
CA SER A 235 14.50 2.84 -13.70
C SER A 235 15.31 2.61 -14.99
N THR A 236 14.88 1.64 -15.77
CA THR A 236 15.35 1.32 -17.13
C THR A 236 14.15 1.10 -18.05
N SER A 237 14.40 0.65 -19.29
CA SER A 237 13.32 0.24 -20.20
C SER A 237 12.54 -0.99 -19.71
N SER A 238 13.13 -1.85 -18.89
CA SER A 238 12.52 -3.11 -18.43
C SER A 238 12.32 -3.22 -16.93
N VAL A 239 12.88 -2.30 -16.15
CA VAL A 239 12.81 -2.30 -14.68
C VAL A 239 12.33 -0.92 -14.21
N GLY A 240 11.36 -0.89 -13.29
CA GLY A 240 10.89 0.34 -12.67
C GLY A 240 11.66 0.68 -11.40
N SER A 241 11.97 1.96 -11.18
CA SER A 241 12.39 2.45 -9.87
C SER A 241 11.20 2.42 -8.89
N LEU A 242 11.47 2.57 -7.59
CA LEU A 242 10.41 2.70 -6.58
C LEU A 242 9.40 3.81 -6.91
N ARG A 243 9.89 5.00 -7.29
CA ARG A 243 9.03 6.14 -7.62
C ARG A 243 8.22 5.91 -8.90
N GLU A 244 8.77 5.20 -9.90
CA GLU A 244 8.00 4.84 -11.10
C GLU A 244 6.91 3.81 -10.78
N CYS A 245 7.21 2.80 -9.96
CA CYS A 245 6.20 1.86 -9.48
C CYS A 245 5.09 2.56 -8.68
N LEU A 246 5.44 3.54 -7.85
CA LEU A 246 4.48 4.37 -7.13
C LEU A 246 3.61 5.20 -8.09
N LEU A 247 4.19 5.82 -9.12
CA LEU A 247 3.44 6.54 -10.15
C LEU A 247 2.45 5.61 -10.87
N ALA A 248 2.89 4.43 -11.30
CA ALA A 248 2.02 3.44 -11.91
C ALA A 248 0.88 3.01 -10.97
N MET A 249 1.16 2.92 -9.66
CA MET A 249 0.12 2.66 -8.67
C MET A 249 -0.88 3.81 -8.55
N VAL A 250 -0.43 5.06 -8.61
CA VAL A 250 -1.37 6.21 -8.62
C VAL A 250 -2.27 6.17 -9.85
N ILE A 251 -1.71 5.86 -11.02
CA ILE A 251 -2.49 5.71 -12.26
C ILE A 251 -3.53 4.59 -12.12
N ARG A 252 -3.17 3.43 -11.55
CA ARG A 252 -4.14 2.35 -11.26
C ARG A 252 -5.24 2.80 -10.29
N ALA A 253 -4.85 3.52 -9.25
CA ALA A 253 -5.74 3.96 -8.18
C ALA A 253 -6.71 5.07 -8.62
N ALA A 254 -6.32 5.89 -9.60
CA ALA A 254 -7.16 6.94 -10.18
C ALA A 254 -8.38 6.37 -10.91
N HIS A 255 -8.27 5.16 -11.48
CA HIS A 255 -9.43 4.45 -12.03
C HIS A 255 -10.31 3.90 -10.91
N GLU A 256 -11.50 4.47 -10.74
CA GLU A 256 -12.43 4.12 -9.66
C GLU A 256 -12.79 2.63 -9.65
N GLU A 257 -13.17 2.08 -10.81
CA GLU A 257 -13.56 0.67 -10.94
C GLU A 257 -12.40 -0.29 -10.68
N TRP A 258 -11.21 0.05 -11.16
CA TRP A 258 -10.01 -0.78 -10.97
C TRP A 258 -9.56 -0.80 -9.52
N SER A 259 -9.68 0.34 -8.83
CA SER A 259 -9.23 0.49 -7.46
C SER A 259 -10.27 0.05 -6.43
N TYR A 260 -11.53 -0.13 -6.81
CA TYR A 260 -12.60 -0.61 -5.93
C TYR A 260 -12.62 -2.14 -5.81
N TYR A 261 -12.88 -2.62 -4.59
CA TYR A 261 -13.20 -4.02 -4.33
C TYR A 261 -14.33 -4.11 -3.28
N PRO A 262 -15.54 -4.59 -3.64
CA PRO A 262 -16.72 -4.48 -2.77
C PRO A 262 -16.78 -5.52 -1.65
N VAL A 263 -16.15 -6.68 -1.84
CA VAL A 263 -16.24 -7.81 -0.91
C VAL A 263 -15.22 -7.65 0.21
N ARG A 264 -15.73 -7.73 1.44
CA ARG A 264 -14.98 -7.70 2.69
C ARG A 264 -15.21 -9.03 3.40
N TYR A 265 -14.15 -9.68 3.84
CA TYR A 265 -14.27 -10.79 4.78
C TYR A 265 -14.07 -10.25 6.20
N GLY A 266 -14.75 -10.86 7.18
CA GLY A 266 -14.89 -10.35 8.55
C GLY A 266 -13.58 -10.25 9.34
N LYS A 267 -13.58 -10.61 10.63
CA LYS A 267 -12.31 -10.65 11.40
C LYS A 267 -11.28 -11.60 10.77
N LEU A 268 -11.73 -12.59 9.99
CA LEU A 268 -10.91 -13.59 9.33
C LEU A 268 -10.89 -13.39 7.81
N LEU A 269 -9.85 -12.70 7.30
CA LEU A 269 -9.08 -13.20 6.16
C LEU A 269 -7.91 -14.09 6.66
N VAL A 270 -7.89 -14.40 7.96
CA VAL A 270 -6.72 -14.74 8.76
C VAL A 270 -7.09 -15.82 9.77
N SER A 271 -6.52 -17.04 9.67
CA SER A 271 -7.01 -18.21 10.40
C SER A 271 -6.96 -18.06 11.93
N HIS A 272 -8.04 -18.46 12.60
CA HIS A 272 -7.94 -19.32 13.77
C HIS A 272 -8.36 -20.70 13.30
N TYR A 273 -7.41 -21.58 12.99
CA TYR A 273 -7.68 -23.00 13.16
C TYR A 273 -7.67 -23.25 14.67
N SER A 274 -8.84 -23.34 15.26
CA SER A 274 -9.07 -24.30 16.34
C SER A 274 -10.16 -25.23 15.85
N GLU A 275 -9.84 -26.52 15.81
CA GLU A 275 -10.72 -27.62 15.48
C GLU A 275 -12.10 -27.47 16.15
N ALA A 276 -13.16 -27.42 15.33
CA ALA A 276 -14.56 -27.80 15.60
C ALA A 276 -15.53 -26.88 14.81
N ASP A 277 -15.83 -27.23 13.56
CA ASP A 277 -17.17 -27.68 13.15
C ASP A 277 -17.23 -27.84 11.61
N PRO A 278 -17.64 -29.01 11.08
CA PRO A 278 -17.76 -29.20 9.65
C PRO A 278 -19.15 -28.72 9.17
N TYR A 279 -19.14 -28.01 8.04
CA TYR A 279 -20.30 -27.58 7.23
C TYR A 279 -21.08 -26.34 7.68
N PRO A 280 -21.11 -25.25 6.86
CA PRO A 280 -22.19 -24.28 6.94
C PRO A 280 -23.45 -24.87 6.32
N THR A 281 -24.48 -25.01 7.13
CA THR A 281 -25.86 -25.28 6.71
C THR A 281 -26.35 -24.16 5.79
N ILE A 282 -26.74 -24.52 4.58
CA ILE A 282 -27.43 -23.64 3.64
C ILE A 282 -28.90 -23.58 4.08
N GLU A 283 -29.31 -22.51 4.75
CA GLU A 283 -30.73 -22.20 4.90
C GLU A 283 -31.25 -21.63 3.58
N LYS A 284 -32.11 -22.39 2.91
CA LYS A 284 -32.90 -21.89 1.78
C LYS A 284 -34.04 -21.02 2.30
N PRO A 285 -34.37 -19.91 1.62
CA PRO A 285 -35.50 -19.08 1.99
C PRO A 285 -36.81 -19.83 1.72
N THR A 286 -37.76 -19.65 2.65
CA THR A 286 -39.18 -19.97 2.48
C THR A 286 -39.91 -18.80 1.84
#